data_AF-A0A1S3D6R6-F1
#
_entry.id   AF-A0A1S3D6R6-F1
#
_cell.length_a   1.000
_cell.length_b   1.000
_cell.length_c   1.000
_cell.angle_alpha   90.00
_cell.angle_beta   90.00
_cell.angle_gamma   90.00
#
_symmetry.space_group_name_H-M   'P 1'
#
loop_
_entity.id
_entity.type
_entity.pdbx_description
1 polymer ?
#
loop_
_entity_poly.entity_id
_entity_poly.type
_entity_poly.pdbx_seq_one_letter_code
_entity_poly.pdbx_strand_id
1 'polypeptide(L)'
;MWLVDNAGRLFSYPDTHRHRLGPNYLQLPVNCPFATKVANYQRDGPMAFNNQGGAPNYFPNSFSGPQESERGRLSTFAVSGDVARAVGNFSQVNAEFGQKLRAGLKAARSKSNL
;
A
#
# COMPACT_ATOMS: atom_id res chain seq x y z
N MET A 1 10.15 14.47 1.61
CA MET A 1 9.55 13.91 2.86
C MET A 1 8.37 12.97 2.61
N TRP A 2 7.55 13.16 1.57
CA TRP A 2 6.35 12.35 1.28
C TRP A 2 6.56 10.89 0.82
N LEU A 3 7.79 10.48 0.48
CA LEU A 3 8.06 9.15 -0.07
C LEU A 3 8.32 8.08 0.99
N VAL A 4 8.87 8.44 2.15
CA VAL A 4 9.33 7.45 3.14
C VAL A 4 8.16 6.87 3.94
N ASP A 5 7.18 7.70 4.30
CA ASP A 5 5.99 7.26 5.07
C ASP A 5 5.07 6.35 4.25
N ASN A 6 4.99 6.56 2.93
CA ASN A 6 4.16 5.73 2.06
C ASN A 6 4.77 4.33 1.82
N ALA A 7 6.09 4.22 1.76
CA ALA A 7 6.76 2.95 1.54
C ALA A 7 6.47 1.94 2.67
N GLY A 8 6.50 2.38 3.94
CA GLY A 8 6.17 1.50 5.07
C GLY A 8 4.73 0.98 5.03
N ARG A 9 3.77 1.84 4.64
CA ARG A 9 2.34 1.49 4.60
C ARG A 9 2.02 0.41 3.56
N LEU A 10 2.77 0.36 2.45
CA LEU A 10 2.61 -0.69 1.44
C LEU A 10 2.84 -2.09 2.02
N PHE A 11 3.74 -2.21 3.00
CA PHE A 11 3.99 -3.47 3.70
C PHE A 11 3.03 -3.69 4.88
N SER A 12 2.85 -2.68 5.74
CA SER A 12 2.14 -2.85 7.02
C SER A 12 0.67 -3.25 6.86
N TYR A 13 -0.03 -2.75 5.84
CA TYR A 13 -1.46 -3.03 5.65
C TYR A 13 -1.76 -4.49 5.26
N PRO A 14 -1.16 -5.06 4.22
CA PRO A 14 -1.41 -6.46 3.88
C PRO A 14 -0.92 -7.41 4.98
N ASP A 15 0.14 -7.07 5.72
CA ASP A 15 0.62 -7.86 6.86
C ASP A 15 -0.44 -7.95 7.97
N THR A 16 -0.93 -6.81 8.46
CA THR A 16 -1.95 -6.80 9.51
C THR A 16 -3.27 -7.44 9.07
N HIS A 17 -3.64 -7.32 7.78
CA HIS A 17 -4.83 -7.99 7.25
C HIS A 17 -4.72 -9.52 7.34
N ARG A 18 -3.56 -10.10 7.00
CA ARG A 18 -3.34 -11.55 7.12
C ARG A 18 -3.42 -12.03 8.55
N HIS A 19 -2.87 -11.26 9.50
CA HIS A 19 -2.94 -11.61 10.91
C HIS A 19 -4.36 -11.51 11.48
N ARG A 20 -5.06 -10.40 11.19
CA ARG A 20 -6.37 -10.08 11.80
C ARG A 20 -7.55 -10.81 11.18
N LEU A 21 -7.57 -10.97 9.86
CA LEU A 21 -8.69 -11.57 9.11
C LEU A 21 -8.37 -12.95 8.54
N GLY A 22 -7.08 -13.27 8.44
CA GLY A 22 -6.59 -14.51 7.85
C GLY A 22 -6.00 -14.34 6.45
N PRO A 23 -5.32 -15.37 5.93
CA PRO A 23 -4.60 -15.29 4.66
C PRO A 23 -5.51 -15.07 3.45
N ASN A 24 -6.74 -15.58 3.48
CA ASN A 24 -7.74 -15.44 2.42
C ASN A 24 -8.68 -14.23 2.58
N TYR A 25 -8.26 -13.18 3.30
CA TYR A 25 -9.10 -11.99 3.56
C TYR A 25 -9.64 -11.28 2.30
N LEU A 26 -8.95 -11.42 1.16
CA LEU A 26 -9.37 -10.88 -0.13
C LEU A 26 -10.57 -11.61 -0.75
N GLN A 27 -10.90 -12.81 -0.25
CA GLN A 27 -12.06 -13.59 -0.70
C GLN A 27 -13.35 -13.23 0.06
N LEU A 28 -13.26 -12.37 1.09
CA LEU A 28 -14.44 -11.88 1.80
C LEU A 28 -15.27 -11.00 0.86
N PRO A 29 -16.61 -11.11 0.85
CA PRO A 29 -17.46 -10.38 -0.10
C PRO A 29 -17.18 -8.87 -0.17
N VAL A 30 -16.88 -8.22 0.95
CA VAL A 30 -16.57 -6.77 0.97
C VAL A 30 -15.20 -6.42 0.35
N ASN A 31 -14.26 -7.35 0.36
CA ASN A 31 -12.89 -7.14 -0.15
C ASN A 31 -12.69 -7.72 -1.55
N CYS A 32 -13.65 -8.49 -2.05
CA CYS A 32 -13.57 -9.16 -3.35
C CYS A 32 -13.49 -8.14 -4.49
N PRO A 33 -12.54 -8.28 -5.42
CA PRO A 33 -12.46 -7.43 -6.59
C PRO A 33 -13.51 -7.86 -7.62
N PHE A 34 -14.76 -7.43 -7.46
CA PHE A 34 -15.86 -7.83 -8.37
C PHE A 34 -15.71 -7.32 -9.81
N ALA A 35 -14.93 -6.27 -10.03
CA ALA A 35 -14.71 -5.69 -11.35
C ALA A 35 -13.77 -6.54 -12.23
N THR A 36 -13.08 -7.54 -11.67
CA THR A 36 -12.10 -8.35 -12.40
C THR A 36 -12.16 -9.82 -11.98
N LYS A 37 -11.73 -10.71 -12.89
CA LYS A 37 -11.54 -12.12 -12.55
C LYS A 37 -10.16 -12.30 -11.91
N VAL A 38 -10.14 -12.76 -10.66
CA VAL A 38 -8.88 -13.17 -10.01
C VAL A 38 -8.42 -14.49 -10.62
N ALA A 39 -7.31 -14.46 -11.35
CA ALA A 39 -6.68 -15.62 -11.97
C ALA A 39 -5.19 -15.58 -11.66
N ASN A 40 -4.74 -16.43 -10.73
CA ASN A 40 -3.37 -16.46 -10.25
C ASN A 40 -2.96 -17.88 -9.83
N TYR A 41 -1.74 -18.01 -9.32
CA TYR A 41 -1.18 -19.30 -8.90
C TYR A 41 -1.25 -19.55 -7.38
N GLN A 42 -1.88 -18.65 -6.62
CA GLN A 42 -2.04 -18.80 -5.16
C GLN A 42 -3.14 -19.82 -4.86
N ARG A 43 -2.86 -20.72 -3.90
CA ARG A 43 -3.77 -21.80 -3.50
C ARG A 43 -3.80 -21.94 -1.97
N ASP A 44 -4.87 -22.56 -1.52
CA ASP A 44 -5.09 -23.04 -0.15
C ASP A 44 -5.12 -21.94 0.92
N GLY A 45 -4.84 -22.32 2.17
CA GLY A 45 -4.94 -21.49 3.36
C GLY A 45 -6.28 -21.62 4.09
N PRO A 46 -6.34 -21.29 5.39
CA PRO A 46 -7.57 -21.26 6.16
C PRO A 46 -8.68 -20.48 5.45
N MET A 47 -9.91 -21.03 5.50
CA MET A 47 -11.13 -20.43 4.93
C MET A 47 -11.00 -20.05 3.43
N ALA A 48 -10.33 -20.88 2.63
CA ALA A 48 -10.31 -20.71 1.18
C ALA A 48 -11.69 -21.05 0.58
N PHE A 49 -12.45 -20.04 0.15
CA PHE A 49 -13.76 -20.22 -0.50
C PHE A 49 -13.63 -20.56 -1.99
N ASN A 50 -12.64 -19.96 -2.65
CA ASN A 50 -12.31 -20.21 -4.05
C ASN A 50 -10.82 -20.59 -4.17
N ASN A 51 -10.56 -21.81 -4.61
CA ASN A 51 -9.21 -22.36 -4.78
C ASN A 51 -8.83 -22.59 -6.26
N GLN A 52 -9.58 -22.01 -7.20
CA GLN A 52 -9.31 -22.05 -8.65
C GLN A 52 -9.28 -23.47 -9.27
N GLY A 53 -9.80 -24.49 -8.58
CA GLY A 53 -9.98 -25.84 -9.09
C GLY A 53 -8.69 -26.51 -9.59
N GLY A 54 -8.78 -27.27 -10.67
CA GLY A 54 -7.64 -27.98 -11.28
C GLY A 54 -6.72 -27.11 -12.14
N ALA A 55 -6.79 -25.78 -12.03
CA ALA A 55 -5.90 -24.90 -12.78
C ALA A 55 -4.44 -25.05 -12.28
N PRO A 56 -3.44 -25.01 -13.18
CA PRO A 56 -2.02 -25.07 -12.81
C PRO A 56 -1.69 -24.09 -11.69
N ASN A 57 -0.83 -24.49 -10.75
CA ASN A 57 -0.46 -23.72 -9.55
C ASN A 57 0.99 -23.20 -9.59
N TYR A 58 1.64 -23.21 -10.76
CA TYR A 58 3.01 -22.74 -10.94
C TYR A 58 3.17 -21.94 -12.24
N PHE A 59 4.16 -21.05 -12.27
CA PHE A 59 4.51 -20.23 -13.42
C PHE A 59 6.02 -20.21 -13.66
N PRO A 60 6.51 -20.26 -14.91
CA PRO A 60 5.76 -20.48 -16.14
C PRO A 60 5.27 -21.93 -16.25
N ASN A 61 4.22 -22.16 -17.04
CA ASN A 61 3.72 -23.51 -17.31
C ASN A 61 3.30 -23.64 -18.78
N SER A 62 3.34 -24.87 -19.29
CA SER A 62 2.94 -25.23 -20.67
C SER A 62 1.46 -25.58 -20.79
N PHE A 63 0.69 -25.33 -19.74
CA PHE A 63 -0.76 -25.48 -19.73
C PHE A 63 -1.35 -24.06 -19.91
N SER A 64 -2.60 -23.91 -20.33
CA SER A 64 -3.23 -22.62 -20.64
C SER A 64 -3.55 -21.78 -19.38
N GLY A 65 -2.59 -21.64 -18.47
CA GLY A 65 -2.70 -20.88 -17.21
C GLY A 65 -2.57 -19.36 -17.39
N PRO A 66 -2.86 -18.58 -16.33
CA PRO A 66 -2.77 -17.12 -16.34
C PRO A 66 -1.38 -16.60 -16.77
N GLN A 67 -1.36 -15.60 -17.65
CA GLN A 67 -0.12 -14.97 -18.15
C GLN A 67 -0.01 -13.53 -17.66
N GLU A 68 1.23 -13.05 -17.55
CA GLU A 68 1.51 -11.66 -17.24
C GLU A 68 1.08 -10.74 -18.38
N SER A 69 0.66 -9.52 -18.05
CA SER A 69 0.26 -8.51 -19.04
C SER A 69 1.21 -7.32 -18.98
N GLU A 70 1.66 -6.86 -20.15
CA GLU A 70 2.48 -5.65 -20.30
C GLU A 70 1.84 -4.42 -19.65
N ARG A 71 0.50 -4.36 -19.64
CA ARG A 71 -0.27 -3.28 -19.00
C ARG A 71 -0.05 -3.16 -17.49
N GLY A 72 0.39 -4.24 -16.84
CA GLY A 72 0.64 -4.30 -15.40
C GLY A 72 2.05 -3.90 -14.99
N ARG A 73 2.93 -3.53 -15.95
CA ARG A 73 4.31 -3.15 -15.62
C ARG A 73 4.37 -1.85 -14.84
N LEU A 74 5.25 -1.83 -13.84
CA LEU A 74 5.54 -0.64 -13.05
C LEU A 74 6.32 0.38 -13.90
N SER A 75 6.11 1.67 -13.60
CA SER A 75 6.86 2.76 -14.24
C SER A 75 8.32 2.75 -13.83
N THR A 76 9.23 2.91 -14.80
CA THR A 76 10.67 3.02 -14.55
C THR A 76 11.05 4.42 -14.07
N PHE A 77 11.96 4.50 -13.10
CA PHE A 77 12.56 5.75 -12.63
C PHE A 77 14.05 5.53 -12.33
N ALA A 78 14.86 6.58 -12.51
CA ALA A 78 16.29 6.54 -12.21
C ALA A 78 16.54 6.78 -10.71
N VAL A 79 17.52 6.08 -10.14
CA VAL A 79 17.96 6.20 -8.75
C VAL A 79 19.47 6.34 -8.73
N SER A 80 19.99 7.22 -7.88
CA SER A 80 21.43 7.43 -7.67
C SER A 80 21.73 7.75 -6.20
N GLY A 81 22.99 7.57 -5.79
CA GLY A 81 23.47 7.79 -4.42
C GLY A 81 23.59 6.50 -3.59
N ASP A 82 24.10 6.64 -2.36
CA ASP A 82 24.36 5.52 -1.46
C ASP A 82 23.11 5.05 -0.71
N VAL A 83 23.04 3.75 -0.41
CA VAL A 83 21.99 3.18 0.45
C VAL A 83 22.39 3.36 1.92
N ALA A 84 21.82 4.36 2.58
CA ALA A 84 22.12 4.66 3.98
C ALA A 84 20.85 5.02 4.78
N ARG A 85 20.87 4.73 6.08
CA ARG A 85 19.89 5.27 7.03
C ARG A 85 20.30 6.68 7.43
N ALA A 86 19.94 7.67 6.61
CA ALA A 86 20.18 9.07 6.90
C ALA A 86 19.06 9.69 7.74
N VAL A 87 19.40 10.57 8.68
CA VAL A 87 18.42 11.42 9.37
C VAL A 87 18.11 12.60 8.45
N GLY A 88 16.85 12.72 8.02
CA GLY A 88 16.42 13.80 7.13
C GLY A 88 16.55 15.19 7.76
N ASN A 89 16.73 16.21 6.93
CA ASN A 89 16.65 17.61 7.39
C ASN A 89 15.17 18.03 7.45
N PHE A 90 14.62 18.16 8.66
CA PHE A 90 13.21 18.49 8.92
C PHE A 90 12.95 20.00 9.13
N SER A 91 13.91 20.86 8.81
CA SER A 91 13.81 22.31 9.03
C SER A 91 12.56 22.95 8.41
N GLN A 92 12.15 22.50 7.23
CA GLN A 92 10.97 23.02 6.52
C GLN A 92 9.66 22.68 7.24
N VAL A 93 9.56 21.49 7.84
CA VAL A 93 8.38 21.04 8.60
C VAL A 93 8.20 21.86 9.86
N ASN A 94 9.29 22.12 10.56
CA ASN A 94 9.29 22.92 11.78
C ASN A 94 8.88 24.37 11.48
N ALA A 95 9.31 24.90 10.33
CA ALA A 95 8.93 26.24 9.88
C ALA A 95 7.43 26.34 9.56
N GLU A 96 6.88 25.38 8.80
CA GLU A 96 5.46 25.36 8.43
C GLU A 96 4.54 25.15 9.64
N PHE A 97 4.89 24.21 10.54
CA PHE A 97 4.14 23.99 11.78
C PHE A 97 4.15 25.25 12.65
N GLY A 98 5.32 25.89 12.78
CA GLY A 98 5.45 27.14 13.52
C GLY A 98 4.68 28.31 12.89
N GLN A 99 4.52 28.36 11.57
CA GLN A 99 3.67 29.36 10.91
C GLN A 99 2.18 29.10 11.17
N LYS A 100 1.71 27.85 11.08
CA LYS A 100 0.32 27.48 11.36
C LYS A 100 -0.06 27.74 12.81
N LEU A 101 0.81 27.43 13.76
CA LEU A 101 0.63 27.78 15.17
C LEU A 101 0.49 29.28 15.38
N ARG A 102 1.38 30.08 14.76
CA ARG A 102 1.32 31.54 14.85
C ARG A 102 0.06 32.13 14.21
N ALA A 103 -0.39 31.58 13.09
CA ALA A 103 -1.64 31.98 12.45
C ALA A 103 -2.85 31.64 13.33
N GLY A 104 -2.88 30.44 13.92
CA GLY A 104 -3.92 30.03 14.88
C GLY A 104 -3.96 30.92 16.12
N LEU A 105 -2.81 31.26 16.69
CA LEU A 105 -2.71 32.13 17.86
C LEU A 105 -3.21 33.56 17.56
N LYS A 106 -2.87 34.11 16.38
CA LYS A 106 -3.40 35.42 15.93
C LYS A 106 -4.91 35.40 15.73
N ALA A 107 -5.45 34.33 15.14
CA ALA A 107 -6.89 34.18 14.95
C ALA A 107 -7.64 34.04 16.29
N ALA A 108 -7.07 33.33 17.27
CA ALA A 108 -7.63 33.21 18.61
C ALA A 108 -7.63 34.55 19.37
N ARG A 109 -6.53 35.31 19.30
CA ARG A 109 -6.40 36.64 19.95
C ARG A 109 -7.31 37.71 19.34
N SER A 110 -7.64 37.59 18.05
CA SER A 110 -8.61 38.47 17.40
C SER A 110 -10.04 38.24 17.90
N LYS A 111 -10.41 37.00 18.22
CA LYS A 111 -11.74 36.62 18.72
C LYS A 111 -11.99 36.97 20.19
N SER A 112 -10.95 37.19 20.99
CA SER A 112 -11.07 37.57 22.40
C SER A 112 -11.19 39.08 22.64
N ASN A 113 -11.08 39.90 21.59
CA ASN A 113 -11.20 41.36 21.65
C ASN A 113 -12.57 41.87 21.11
N LEU A 114 -13.55 40.97 21.03
CA LEU A 114 -14.98 41.22 20.81
C LEU A 114 -15.73 40.73 22.05
#